data_AF-A0AAN6NSU8-F1
#
_entry.id   AF-A0AAN6NSU8-F1
#
_cell.length_a   1.000
_cell.length_b   1.000
_cell.length_c   1.000
_cell.angle_alpha   90.00
_cell.angle_beta   90.00
_cell.angle_gamma   90.00
#
_symmetry.space_group_name_H-M   'P 1'
#
loop_
_entity.id
_entity.type
_entity.pdbx_description
1 polymer ?
#
loop_
_entity_poly.entity_id
_entity_poly.type
_entity_poly.pdbx_seq_one_letter_code
_entity_poly.pdbx_strand_id
1 'polypeptide(L)'
;MSYAGNSNVGFPSIYEDGNQRHISQAEINDLAQHSGKNVKGYRPEDQNAAVNQHYMEESQKGREEAFKKDPTLAAEFHGNKPHWGARIDKELAEEDAAELKKKDQKLKHGMTGASHFRKNESTSTK
;
A
#
# COMPACT_ATOMS: atom_id res chain seq x y z
N MET A 1 -42.57 1.50 18.78
CA MET A 1 -41.28 1.47 19.49
C MET A 1 -40.61 2.82 19.28
N SER A 2 -40.68 3.69 20.28
CA SER A 2 -40.05 5.00 20.32
C SER A 2 -38.62 4.86 20.83
N TYR A 3 -37.63 5.29 20.05
CA TYR A 3 -36.32 5.60 20.60
C TYR A 3 -35.92 7.03 20.22
N ALA A 4 -35.56 7.78 21.25
CA ALA A 4 -35.53 9.22 21.31
C ALA A 4 -34.37 9.80 20.50
N GLY A 5 -34.70 10.68 19.55
CA GLY A 5 -33.78 11.68 18.97
C GLY A 5 -33.79 12.99 19.76
N ASN A 6 -33.81 12.94 21.11
CA ASN A 6 -33.84 14.13 21.98
C ASN A 6 -32.43 14.68 22.30
N SER A 7 -31.47 14.55 21.38
CA SER A 7 -30.19 15.25 21.53
C SER A 7 -30.33 16.67 20.95
N ASN A 8 -29.73 17.66 21.59
CA ASN A 8 -29.69 19.06 21.09
C ASN A 8 -28.94 19.20 19.75
N VAL A 9 -28.38 18.09 19.26
CA VAL A 9 -27.62 17.98 18.02
C VAL A 9 -28.32 17.08 16.98
N GLY A 10 -29.58 16.68 17.17
CA GLY A 10 -30.36 15.98 16.12
C GLY A 10 -30.11 14.46 16.00
N PHE A 11 -30.53 13.87 14.86
CA PHE A 11 -30.49 12.42 14.61
C PHE A 11 -29.07 11.94 14.21
N PRO A 12 -28.53 10.88 14.85
CA PRO A 12 -27.20 10.37 14.55
C PRO A 12 -26.98 9.96 13.08
N SER A 13 -28.04 9.57 12.38
CA SER A 13 -28.00 9.15 10.97
C SER A 13 -27.85 10.29 9.96
N ILE A 14 -27.95 11.55 10.40
CA ILE A 14 -27.79 12.73 9.54
C ILE A 14 -26.30 13.09 9.40
N TYR A 15 -25.48 12.72 10.37
CA TYR A 15 -24.06 12.99 10.34
C TYR A 15 -23.34 11.90 9.56
N GLU A 16 -22.67 12.29 8.48
CA GLU A 16 -21.68 11.43 7.84
C GLU A 16 -20.49 11.25 8.80
N ASP A 17 -20.11 10.01 9.10
CA ASP A 17 -19.00 9.66 10.02
C ASP A 17 -17.70 10.44 9.74
N GLY A 18 -17.49 10.83 8.47
CA GLY A 18 -16.34 11.63 8.04
C GLY A 18 -16.26 13.03 8.69
N ASN A 19 -17.39 13.61 9.07
CA ASN A 19 -17.46 14.92 9.74
C ASN A 19 -17.21 14.85 11.25
N GLN A 20 -17.10 13.64 11.82
CA GLN A 20 -16.96 13.45 13.28
C GLN A 20 -15.53 13.13 13.72
N ARG A 21 -14.62 12.79 12.79
CA ARG A 21 -13.21 12.51 13.14
C ARG A 21 -12.46 13.84 13.31
N HIS A 22 -12.05 14.12 14.54
CA HIS A 22 -11.18 15.26 14.83
C HIS A 22 -9.74 14.85 14.54
N ILE A 23 -9.15 15.37 13.46
CA ILE A 23 -7.77 15.07 13.09
C ILE A 23 -6.83 15.96 13.90
N SER A 24 -5.73 15.40 14.36
CA SER A 24 -4.76 16.15 15.15
C SER A 24 -3.91 17.06 14.26
N GLN A 25 -3.47 18.20 14.79
CA GLN A 25 -2.56 19.08 14.07
C GLN A 25 -1.24 18.39 13.69
N ALA A 26 -0.83 17.38 14.47
CA ALA A 26 0.34 16.56 14.17
C ALA A 26 0.15 15.73 12.91
N GLU A 27 -1.01 15.06 12.75
CA GLU A 27 -1.34 14.30 11.54
C GLU A 27 -1.42 15.21 10.30
N ILE A 28 -2.01 16.41 10.43
CA ILE A 28 -2.03 17.40 9.33
C ILE A 28 -0.60 17.81 8.93
N ASN A 29 0.29 17.96 9.93
CA ASN A 29 1.68 18.30 9.68
C ASN A 29 2.44 17.18 8.98
N ASP A 30 2.26 15.95 9.43
CA ASP A 30 2.88 14.75 8.87
C ASP A 30 2.44 14.53 7.42
N LEU A 31 1.13 14.62 7.17
CA LEU A 31 0.55 14.50 5.84
C LEU A 31 1.10 15.52 4.86
N ALA A 32 1.22 16.78 5.29
CA ALA A 32 1.77 17.84 4.46
C ALA A 32 3.26 17.65 4.12
N GLN A 33 4.03 17.00 4.99
CA GLN A 33 5.44 16.70 4.75
C GLN A 33 5.63 15.51 3.80
N HIS A 34 4.84 14.44 3.99
CA HIS A 34 5.03 13.19 3.26
C HIS A 34 4.29 13.15 1.93
N SER A 35 3.11 13.77 1.82
CA SER A 35 2.28 13.67 0.62
C SER A 35 2.48 14.82 -0.37
N GLY A 36 3.15 15.89 0.05
CA GLY A 36 3.37 17.09 -0.76
C GLY A 36 2.09 17.92 -1.01
N LYS A 37 0.95 17.54 -0.42
CA LYS A 37 -0.28 18.35 -0.48
C LYS A 37 -0.33 19.37 0.66
N ASN A 38 -0.69 20.60 0.32
CA ASN A 38 -0.82 21.67 1.31
C ASN A 38 -2.17 21.63 2.04
N VAL A 39 -2.36 20.62 2.88
CA VAL A 39 -3.59 20.48 3.67
C VAL A 39 -3.72 21.59 4.74
N LYS A 40 -2.59 22.16 5.18
CA LYS A 40 -2.55 23.31 6.11
C LYS A 40 -3.06 24.62 5.51
N GLY A 41 -3.06 24.74 4.19
CA GLY A 41 -3.53 25.94 3.48
C GLY A 41 -5.06 26.09 3.50
N TYR A 42 -5.79 25.03 3.84
CA TYR A 42 -7.24 25.06 3.96
C TYR A 42 -7.67 25.71 5.29
N ARG A 43 -8.90 26.24 5.31
CA ARG A 43 -9.51 26.81 6.52
C ARG A 43 -9.64 25.71 7.59
N PRO A 44 -9.54 26.01 8.89
CA PRO A 44 -9.60 25.01 9.96
C PRO A 44 -10.82 24.07 9.90
N GLU A 45 -11.97 24.62 9.46
CA GLU A 45 -13.22 23.88 9.26
C GLU A 45 -13.13 22.84 8.13
N ASP A 46 -12.37 23.14 7.07
CA ASP A 46 -12.25 22.33 5.86
C ASP A 46 -11.06 21.35 5.91
N GLN A 47 -10.14 21.53 6.86
CA GLN A 47 -8.93 20.72 6.98
C GLN A 47 -9.26 19.24 7.18
N ASN A 48 -10.26 18.92 7.99
CA ASN A 48 -10.67 17.54 8.22
C ASN A 48 -11.18 16.88 6.94
N ALA A 49 -11.99 17.59 6.16
CA ALA A 49 -12.49 17.11 4.89
C ALA A 49 -11.34 16.90 3.88
N ALA A 50 -10.38 17.82 3.83
CA ALA A 50 -9.22 17.71 2.95
C ALA A 50 -8.30 16.52 3.30
N VAL A 51 -8.07 16.26 4.60
CA VAL A 51 -7.33 15.07 5.06
C VAL A 51 -8.09 13.79 4.71
N ASN A 52 -9.40 13.73 4.94
CA ASN A 52 -10.20 12.55 4.61
C ASN A 52 -10.17 12.25 3.10
N GLN A 53 -10.32 13.28 2.26
CA GLN A 53 -10.18 13.15 0.81
C GLN A 53 -8.80 12.59 0.44
N HIS A 54 -7.75 13.05 1.10
CA HIS A 54 -6.41 12.55 0.88
C HIS A 54 -6.28 11.05 1.14
N TYR A 55 -6.73 10.59 2.32
CA TYR A 55 -6.70 9.16 2.66
C TYR A 55 -7.54 8.32 1.69
N MET A 56 -8.68 8.86 1.24
CA MET A 56 -9.50 8.19 0.23
C MET A 56 -8.75 8.05 -1.08
N GLU A 57 -8.09 9.11 -1.57
CA GLU A 57 -7.26 9.05 -2.78
C GLU A 57 -6.09 8.07 -2.65
N GLU A 58 -5.37 8.06 -1.53
CA GLU A 58 -4.27 7.09 -1.30
C GLU A 58 -4.79 5.66 -1.28
N SER A 59 -5.93 5.41 -0.62
CA SER A 59 -6.57 4.10 -0.60
C SER A 59 -7.01 3.65 -2.00
N GLN A 60 -7.42 4.60 -2.86
CA GLN A 60 -7.80 4.31 -4.24
C GLN A 60 -6.56 4.01 -5.09
N LYS A 61 -5.51 4.82 -4.99
CA LYS A 61 -4.23 4.57 -5.69
C LYS A 61 -3.63 3.22 -5.32
N GLY A 62 -3.60 2.89 -4.02
CA GLY A 62 -3.10 1.57 -3.57
C GLY A 62 -3.92 0.41 -4.13
N ARG A 63 -5.25 0.56 -4.22
CA ARG A 63 -6.13 -0.42 -4.86
C ARG A 63 -5.89 -0.52 -6.37
N GLU A 64 -5.77 0.62 -7.07
CA GLU A 64 -5.47 0.65 -8.49
C GLU A 64 -4.13 0.00 -8.82
N GLU A 65 -3.10 0.25 -8.01
CA GLU A 65 -1.80 -0.41 -8.15
C GLU A 65 -1.89 -1.92 -7.91
N ALA A 66 -2.72 -2.36 -6.97
CA ALA A 66 -2.99 -3.77 -6.75
C ALA A 66 -3.72 -4.40 -7.95
N PHE A 67 -4.72 -3.71 -8.52
CA PHE A 67 -5.44 -4.17 -9.71
C PHE A 67 -4.56 -4.18 -10.97
N LYS A 68 -3.56 -3.30 -11.06
CA LYS A 68 -2.56 -3.34 -12.16
C LYS A 68 -1.64 -4.55 -12.06
N LYS A 69 -1.34 -5.02 -10.85
CA LYS A 69 -0.44 -6.16 -10.61
C LYS A 69 -1.17 -7.49 -10.76
N ASP A 70 -2.36 -7.61 -10.18
CA ASP A 70 -3.16 -8.83 -10.22
C ASP A 70 -4.44 -8.62 -11.07
N PRO A 71 -4.51 -9.23 -12.26
CA PRO A 71 -5.67 -9.11 -13.14
C PRO A 71 -6.94 -9.81 -12.61
N THR A 72 -6.83 -10.67 -11.60
CA THR A 72 -7.97 -11.36 -10.98
C THR A 72 -8.62 -10.56 -9.86
N LEU A 73 -7.85 -9.68 -9.22
CA LEU A 73 -8.25 -9.01 -7.98
C LEU A 73 -9.45 -8.08 -8.16
N ALA A 74 -9.60 -7.46 -9.33
CA ALA A 74 -10.76 -6.61 -9.62
C ALA A 74 -12.06 -7.41 -9.60
N ALA A 75 -12.08 -8.61 -10.21
CA ALA A 75 -13.26 -9.46 -10.22
C ALA A 75 -13.62 -9.95 -8.80
N GLU A 76 -12.61 -10.41 -8.05
CA GLU A 76 -12.79 -10.87 -6.67
C GLU A 76 -13.31 -9.76 -5.74
N PHE A 77 -12.77 -8.55 -5.87
CA PHE A 77 -13.21 -7.39 -5.08
C PHE A 77 -14.68 -7.03 -5.32
N HIS A 78 -15.17 -7.23 -6.54
CA HIS A 78 -16.57 -7.04 -6.91
C HIS A 78 -17.45 -8.29 -6.65
N GLY A 79 -16.92 -9.36 -6.07
CA GLY A 79 -17.64 -10.61 -5.80
C GLY A 79 -17.93 -11.45 -7.04
N ASN A 80 -17.26 -11.16 -8.15
CA ASN A 80 -17.42 -11.87 -9.42
C ASN A 80 -16.33 -12.95 -9.59
N LYS A 81 -16.62 -13.95 -10.41
CA LYS A 81 -15.61 -14.94 -10.79
C LYS A 81 -14.65 -14.32 -11.82
N PRO A 82 -13.32 -14.41 -11.63
CA PRO A 82 -12.35 -13.94 -12.61
C PRO A 82 -12.48 -14.74 -13.92
N HIS A 83 -12.26 -14.05 -15.04
CA HIS A 83 -12.32 -14.66 -16.36
C HIS A 83 -11.14 -15.62 -16.57
N TRP A 84 -11.28 -16.54 -17.53
CA TRP A 84 -10.25 -17.55 -17.83
C TRP A 84 -8.89 -16.93 -18.18
N GLY A 85 -8.87 -15.85 -18.98
CA GLY A 85 -7.64 -15.12 -19.33
C GLY A 85 -6.89 -14.58 -18.11
N ALA A 86 -7.55 -13.82 -17.23
CA ALA A 86 -6.91 -13.28 -16.02
C ALA A 86 -6.33 -14.37 -15.11
N ARG A 87 -6.97 -15.54 -15.07
CA ARG A 87 -6.44 -16.67 -14.29
C ARG A 87 -5.13 -17.18 -14.88
N ILE A 88 -5.06 -17.31 -16.21
CA ILE A 88 -3.84 -17.71 -16.93
C ILE A 88 -2.75 -16.65 -16.77
N ASP A 89 -3.08 -15.37 -16.93
CA ASP A 89 -2.13 -14.27 -16.77
C ASP A 89 -1.53 -14.23 -15.36
N LYS A 90 -2.35 -14.51 -14.33
CA LYS A 90 -1.89 -14.63 -12.95
C LYS A 90 -0.96 -15.83 -12.75
N GLU A 91 -1.32 -17.00 -13.28
CA GLU A 91 -0.48 -18.20 -13.22
C GLU A 91 0.89 -17.96 -13.88
N LEU A 92 0.90 -17.37 -15.07
CA LEU A 92 2.13 -17.02 -15.78
C LEU A 92 3.01 -16.04 -14.99
N ALA A 93 2.40 -15.00 -14.40
CA ALA A 93 3.13 -14.02 -13.59
C ALA A 93 3.71 -14.63 -12.30
N GLU A 94 3.03 -15.60 -11.69
CA GLU A 94 3.51 -16.32 -10.52
C GLU A 94 4.68 -17.25 -10.86
N GLU A 95 4.61 -17.95 -12.00
CA GLU A 95 5.69 -18.78 -12.53
C GLU A 95 6.95 -17.95 -12.83
N ASP A 96 6.80 -16.83 -13.56
CA ASP A 96 7.89 -15.90 -13.88
C ASP A 96 8.57 -15.36 -12.61
N ALA A 97 7.78 -15.00 -11.60
CA ALA A 97 8.30 -14.52 -10.32
C ALA A 97 9.06 -15.62 -9.55
N ALA A 98 8.61 -16.87 -9.62
CA ALA A 98 9.29 -18.00 -9.01
C ALA A 98 10.62 -18.31 -9.69
N GLU A 99 10.67 -18.25 -11.02
CA GLU A 99 11.91 -18.42 -11.79
C GLU A 99 12.92 -17.31 -11.52
N LEU A 100 12.47 -16.05 -11.48
CA LEU A 100 13.32 -14.92 -11.12
C LEU A 100 13.93 -15.08 -9.73
N LYS A 101 13.15 -15.55 -8.75
CA LYS A 101 13.66 -15.84 -7.40
C LYS A 101 14.71 -16.95 -7.40
N LYS A 102 14.49 -18.04 -8.12
CA LYS A 102 15.47 -19.14 -8.27
C LYS A 102 16.76 -18.63 -8.91
N LYS A 103 16.64 -17.79 -9.94
CA LYS A 103 17.79 -17.18 -10.62
C LYS A 103 18.57 -16.24 -9.71
N ASP A 104 17.89 -15.37 -8.96
CA ASP A 104 18.51 -14.46 -8.00
C ASP A 104 19.23 -15.22 -6.88
N GLN A 105 18.61 -16.28 -6.35
CA GLN A 105 19.25 -17.17 -5.37
C GLN A 105 20.50 -17.83 -5.93
N LYS A 106 20.47 -18.32 -7.18
CA LYS A 106 21.65 -18.92 -7.84
C LYS A 106 22.78 -17.92 -8.03
N LEU A 107 22.48 -16.66 -8.38
CA LEU A 107 23.46 -15.59 -8.50
C LEU A 107 24.11 -15.25 -7.15
N LYS A 108 23.29 -15.09 -6.10
CA LYS A 108 23.79 -14.86 -4.73
C LYS A 108 24.66 -16.00 -4.24
N HIS A 109 24.26 -17.25 -4.49
CA HIS A 109 25.03 -18.43 -4.11
C HIS A 109 26.36 -18.52 -4.89
N GLY A 110 26.35 -18.21 -6.18
CA GLY A 110 27.57 -18.15 -7.01
C GLY A 110 28.56 -17.07 -6.56
N MET A 111 28.08 -15.93 -6.04
CA MET A 111 28.94 -14.87 -5.50
C MET A 111 29.63 -15.27 -4.18
N THR A 112 29.02 -16.13 -3.35
CA THR A 112 29.65 -16.59 -2.10
C THR A 112 30.87 -17.50 -2.32
N GLY A 113 30.93 -18.23 -3.45
CA GLY A 113 32.03 -19.11 -3.82
C GLY A 113 33.29 -18.40 -4.32
N ALA A 114 33.19 -17.15 -4.79
CA ALA A 114 34.33 -16.38 -5.32
C ALA A 114 35.24 -15.77 -4.22
N SER A 115 34.89 -15.91 -2.95
CA SER A 115 35.62 -15.29 -1.82
C SER A 115 36.82 -16.10 -1.30
N HIS A 116 37.04 -17.33 -1.78
CA HIS A 116 38.04 -18.27 -1.21
C HIS A 116 39.38 -18.35 -1.96
N PHE A 117 39.64 -17.50 -2.96
CA PHE A 117 40.92 -17.49 -3.69
C PHE A 117 41.81 -16.31 -3.28
N ARG A 118 42.34 -16.31 -2.04
CA ARG A 118 43.47 -15.45 -1.65
C ARG A 118 44.64 -16.29 -1.11
N LYS A 119 45.47 -16.70 -2.07
CA LYS A 119 46.93 -16.90 -2.04
C LYS A 119 47.56 -17.39 -0.74
N ASN A 120 47.79 -18.71 -0.67
CA ASN A 120 48.88 -19.29 0.12
C ASN A 120 50.14 -19.32 -0.76
N GLU A 121 50.95 -18.26 -0.77
CA GLU A 121 52.30 -18.35 -1.35
C GLU A 121 53.34 -17.66 -0.47
N SER A 122 54.41 -18.43 -0.19
CA SER A 122 55.75 -18.04 0.27
C SER A 122 56.01 -17.84 1.78
N THR A 123 56.11 -18.95 2.51
CA THR A 123 57.10 -19.08 3.61
C THR A 123 58.09 -20.19 3.25
N SER A 124 59.13 -19.86 2.46
CA SER A 124 60.27 -20.77 2.27
C SER A 124 61.48 -20.01 1.71
N THR A 125 62.44 -19.69 2.59
CA THR A 125 63.92 -19.74 2.48
C THR A 125 64.48 -18.85 3.60
N LYS A 126 65.06 -19.41 4.67
CA LYS A 126 66.49 -19.77 4.83
C LYS A 126 67.44 -18.61 4.58
#